data_AF-A0A1H8A9V8-F1
#
_entry.id   AF-A0A1H8A9V8-F1
#
_cell.length_a   1.000
_cell.length_b   1.000
_cell.length_c   1.000
_cell.angle_alpha   90.00
_cell.angle_beta   90.00
_cell.angle_gamma   90.00
#
_symmetry.space_group_name_H-M   'P 1'
#
loop_
_entity.id
_entity.type
_entity.pdbx_description
1 polymer ?
#
loop_
_entity_poly.entity_id
_entity_poly.type
_entity_poly.pdbx_seq_one_letter_code
_entity_poly.pdbx_strand_id
1 'polypeptide(L)'
;MKTDIDIHNHSHFSFDLWLTLIKSHPEFKAKRVELFSSFFDIQKPIDEVAKAVKYYDDLCNSINEVIGGNVDTFEIYLLILHALEVDLKQVNKAQLNEFYQKSEDLFLNYKPVVIFENLHKLFDEIKSQGKTINILSNTGFIKGKTMRKFLIGENLDQYIDFHIYSDEINCSKPDPKIFQEVKNLLKNQDLDLHQILHIGDNPIADYKGAKDFGFNAHLLTHKI
;
A
#
# COMPACT_ATOMS: atom_id res chain seq x y z
N MET A 1 16.70 11.12 1.74
CA MET A 1 17.50 9.95 1.40
C MET A 1 18.02 10.08 -0.03
N LYS A 2 19.32 10.29 -0.21
CA LYS A 2 19.95 10.07 -1.51
C LYS A 2 20.10 8.56 -1.67
N THR A 3 19.23 7.94 -2.45
CA THR A 3 19.25 6.49 -2.67
C THR A 3 20.03 6.20 -3.95
N ASP A 4 21.07 5.38 -3.85
CA ASP A 4 21.83 4.85 -4.98
C ASP A 4 20.99 3.75 -5.67
N ILE A 5 19.82 4.12 -6.21
CA ILE A 5 19.04 3.22 -7.07
C ILE A 5 19.77 3.14 -8.40
N ASP A 6 20.21 1.92 -8.76
CA ASP A 6 20.82 1.67 -10.06
C ASP A 6 19.77 1.75 -11.16
N ILE A 7 19.63 2.94 -11.74
CA ILE A 7 18.76 3.15 -12.87
C ILE A 7 19.38 2.72 -14.20
N HIS A 8 20.65 2.33 -14.27
CA HIS A 8 21.33 2.05 -15.53
C HIS A 8 21.09 0.62 -16.03
N ASN A 9 21.16 -0.37 -15.14
CA ASN A 9 21.07 -1.79 -15.52
C ASN A 9 19.64 -2.36 -15.61
N HIS A 10 18.63 -1.52 -15.40
CA HIS A 10 17.22 -1.91 -15.39
C HIS A 10 16.43 -1.10 -16.42
N SER A 11 15.34 -1.68 -16.91
CA SER A 11 14.46 -1.10 -17.95
C SER A 11 13.06 -0.80 -17.42
N HIS A 12 12.68 -1.41 -16.29
CA HIS A 12 11.43 -1.18 -15.59
C HIS A 12 11.65 -1.10 -14.08
N PHE A 13 10.92 -0.20 -13.41
CA PHE A 13 11.03 0.05 -11.98
C PHE A 13 9.67 -0.11 -11.32
N SER A 14 9.58 -1.08 -10.42
CA SER A 14 8.37 -1.38 -9.65
C SER A 14 8.54 -0.85 -8.24
N PHE A 15 7.75 0.12 -7.83
CA PHE A 15 7.86 0.71 -6.49
C PHE A 15 6.73 0.20 -5.58
N ASP A 16 7.11 -0.27 -4.40
CA ASP A 16 6.21 -0.23 -3.26
C ASP A 16 5.86 1.23 -2.89
N LEU A 17 4.79 1.43 -2.12
CA LEU A 17 4.29 2.75 -1.76
C LEU A 17 4.57 3.12 -0.29
N TRP A 18 4.11 2.29 0.66
CA TRP A 18 4.14 2.61 2.08
C TRP A 18 5.51 2.41 2.67
N LEU A 19 6.01 3.41 3.40
CA LEU A 19 7.39 3.50 3.89
C LEU A 19 8.45 3.47 2.78
N THR A 20 8.12 3.12 1.54
CA THR A 20 9.01 3.26 0.38
C THR A 20 9.00 4.68 -0.19
N LEU A 21 7.84 5.15 -0.65
CA LEU A 21 7.68 6.48 -1.24
C LEU A 21 7.05 7.47 -0.25
N ILE A 22 6.13 6.99 0.57
CA ILE A 22 5.32 7.81 1.48
C ILE A 22 5.24 7.22 2.89
N LYS A 23 4.97 8.05 3.89
CA LYS A 23 4.54 7.60 5.22
C LYS A 23 3.21 8.24 5.60
N SER A 24 2.45 7.58 6.47
CA SER A 24 1.20 8.14 6.98
C SER A 24 1.45 9.49 7.66
N HIS A 25 0.49 10.42 7.55
CA HIS A 25 0.50 11.62 8.36
C HIS A 25 0.55 11.25 9.87
N PRO A 26 1.35 11.93 10.70
CA PRO A 26 1.50 11.58 12.12
C PRO A 26 0.17 11.49 12.88
N GLU A 27 -0.78 12.36 12.55
CA GLU A 27 -2.09 12.43 13.21
C GLU A 27 -3.14 11.49 12.61
N PHE A 28 -2.94 10.99 11.38
CA PHE A 28 -4.00 10.27 10.66
C PHE A 28 -4.47 9.02 11.41
N LYS A 29 -3.54 8.24 11.98
CA LYS A 29 -3.88 7.00 12.69
C LYS A 29 -4.77 7.27 13.91
N ALA A 30 -4.45 8.30 14.70
CA ALA A 30 -5.28 8.70 15.85
C ALA A 30 -6.66 9.20 15.40
N LYS A 31 -6.71 10.04 14.37
CA LYS A 31 -7.98 10.54 13.82
C LYS A 31 -8.85 9.44 13.23
N ARG A 32 -8.27 8.43 12.59
CA ARG A 32 -9.00 7.26 12.10
C ARG A 32 -9.65 6.49 13.24
N VAL A 33 -8.96 6.33 14.37
CA VAL A 33 -9.49 5.66 15.56
C VAL A 33 -10.64 6.45 16.17
N GLU A 34 -10.51 7.78 16.31
CA GLU A 34 -11.60 8.67 16.75
C GLU A 34 -12.83 8.56 15.83
N LEU A 35 -12.61 8.58 14.51
CA LEU A 35 -13.68 8.42 13.53
C LEU A 35 -14.34 7.03 13.62
N PHE A 36 -13.56 5.96 13.74
CA PHE A 36 -14.06 4.59 13.87
C PHE A 36 -14.92 4.42 15.13
N SER A 37 -14.43 4.92 16.27
CA SER A 37 -15.14 4.85 17.56
C SER A 37 -16.45 5.62 17.51
N SER A 38 -16.43 6.85 16.99
CA SER A 38 -17.61 7.72 16.95
C SER A 38 -18.65 7.25 15.93
N PHE A 39 -18.25 6.78 14.76
CA PHE A 39 -19.17 6.35 13.70
C PHE A 39 -19.95 5.09 14.06
N PHE A 40 -19.30 4.12 14.71
CA PHE A 40 -19.93 2.85 15.11
C PHE A 40 -20.43 2.85 16.57
N ASP A 41 -20.46 4.01 17.22
CA ASP A 41 -20.91 4.20 18.61
C ASP A 41 -20.29 3.20 19.60
N ILE A 42 -18.96 3.07 19.54
CA ILE A 42 -18.22 2.07 20.33
C ILE A 42 -18.12 2.54 21.79
N GLN A 43 -18.66 1.75 22.71
CA GLN A 43 -18.71 2.05 24.15
C GLN A 43 -17.45 1.64 24.93
N LYS A 44 -16.29 1.60 24.25
CA LYS A 44 -14.99 1.23 24.83
C LYS A 44 -14.07 2.45 24.91
N PRO A 45 -13.13 2.50 25.87
CA PRO A 45 -12.10 3.53 25.91
C PRO A 45 -11.33 3.65 24.59
N ILE A 46 -10.98 4.87 24.20
CA ILE A 46 -10.35 5.13 22.89
C ILE A 46 -9.00 4.43 22.72
N ASP A 47 -8.28 4.18 23.82
CA ASP A 47 -7.01 3.44 23.80
C ASP A 47 -7.22 1.94 23.53
N GLU A 48 -8.33 1.36 23.98
CA GLU A 48 -8.72 -0.02 23.63
C GLU A 48 -9.08 -0.12 22.15
N VAL A 49 -9.83 0.85 21.61
CA VAL A 49 -10.13 0.93 20.17
C VAL A 49 -8.84 1.06 19.36
N ALA A 50 -7.91 1.92 19.79
CA ALA A 50 -6.61 2.09 19.13
C ALA A 50 -5.79 0.79 19.12
N LYS A 51 -5.76 0.07 20.25
CA LYS A 51 -5.08 -1.23 20.37
C LYS A 51 -5.69 -2.27 19.44
N ALA A 52 -7.03 -2.37 19.39
CA ALA A 52 -7.73 -3.29 18.51
C ALA A 52 -7.47 -2.99 17.04
N VAL A 53 -7.61 -1.72 16.62
CA VAL A 53 -7.33 -1.30 15.23
C VAL A 53 -5.89 -1.64 14.84
N LYS A 54 -4.91 -1.35 15.70
CA LYS A 54 -3.50 -1.69 15.43
C LYS A 54 -3.29 -3.20 15.34
N TYR A 55 -3.83 -3.96 16.28
CA TYR A 55 -3.67 -5.41 16.31
C TYR A 55 -4.18 -6.07 15.03
N TYR A 56 -5.38 -5.69 14.57
CA TYR A 56 -5.95 -6.25 13.34
C TYR A 56 -5.26 -5.73 12.06
N ASP A 57 -4.69 -4.53 12.06
CA ASP A 57 -3.80 -4.06 10.98
C ASP A 57 -2.62 -5.03 10.81
N ASP A 58 -1.90 -5.28 11.92
CA ASP A 58 -0.70 -6.12 11.92
C ASP A 58 -1.04 -7.60 11.62
N LEU A 59 -2.16 -8.10 12.17
CA LEU A 59 -2.63 -9.46 11.93
C LEU A 59 -3.00 -9.68 10.46
N CYS A 60 -3.77 -8.78 9.85
CA CYS A 60 -4.17 -8.91 8.46
C CYS A 60 -2.98 -8.80 7.51
N ASN A 61 -2.00 -7.93 7.80
CA ASN A 61 -0.73 -7.90 7.08
C ASN A 61 0.02 -9.23 7.18
N SER A 62 0.10 -9.80 8.39
CA SER A 62 0.75 -11.11 8.61
C SER A 62 0.03 -12.25 7.86
N ILE A 63 -1.31 -12.26 7.87
CA ILE A 63 -2.11 -13.24 7.11
C ILE A 63 -1.77 -13.13 5.62
N ASN A 64 -1.83 -11.92 5.06
CA ASN A 64 -1.51 -11.64 3.67
C ASN A 64 -0.12 -12.14 3.29
N GLU A 65 0.91 -11.86 4.10
CA GLU A 65 2.29 -12.33 3.85
C GLU A 65 2.43 -13.86 3.88
N VAL A 66 1.64 -14.55 4.71
CA VAL A 66 1.71 -16.02 4.85
C VAL A 66 0.98 -16.75 3.73
N ILE A 67 -0.19 -16.28 3.31
CA ILE A 67 -1.05 -17.03 2.37
C ILE A 67 -1.18 -16.41 0.97
N GLY A 68 -0.69 -15.18 0.76
CA GLY A 68 -0.66 -14.54 -0.56
C GLY A 68 -1.96 -13.91 -1.07
N GLY A 69 -2.97 -13.78 -0.20
CA GLY A 69 -4.27 -13.15 -0.52
C GLY A 69 -4.35 -11.67 -0.13
N ASN A 70 -5.55 -11.11 -0.08
CA ASN A 70 -5.81 -9.79 0.50
C ASN A 70 -7.05 -9.82 1.39
N VAL A 71 -6.89 -9.68 2.70
CA VAL A 71 -8.03 -9.41 3.60
C VAL A 71 -8.68 -8.08 3.20
N ASP A 72 -9.94 -8.09 2.76
CA ASP A 72 -10.62 -6.88 2.30
C ASP A 72 -10.81 -5.90 3.45
N THR A 73 -10.72 -4.60 3.17
CA THR A 73 -10.88 -3.52 4.15
C THR A 73 -12.13 -3.69 5.03
N PHE A 74 -13.26 -4.15 4.47
CA PHE A 74 -14.49 -4.34 5.23
C PHE A 74 -14.43 -5.57 6.13
N GLU A 75 -13.72 -6.62 5.74
CA GLU A 75 -13.43 -7.75 6.61
C GLU A 75 -12.60 -7.30 7.81
N ILE A 76 -11.57 -6.46 7.59
CA ILE A 76 -10.78 -5.86 8.68
C ILE A 76 -11.69 -5.06 9.63
N TYR A 77 -12.60 -4.23 9.10
CA TYR A 77 -13.55 -3.48 9.92
C TYR A 77 -14.44 -4.41 10.76
N LEU A 78 -14.99 -5.46 10.16
CA LEU A 78 -15.85 -6.41 10.87
C LEU A 78 -15.10 -7.18 11.97
N LEU A 79 -13.84 -7.54 11.73
CA LEU A 79 -12.97 -8.17 12.74
C LEU A 79 -12.76 -7.24 13.95
N ILE A 80 -12.46 -5.97 13.70
CA ILE A 80 -12.28 -4.97 14.77
C ILE A 80 -13.58 -4.72 15.51
N LEU A 81 -14.70 -4.55 14.79
CA LEU A 81 -16.02 -4.34 15.39
C LEU A 81 -16.42 -5.51 16.30
N HIS A 82 -16.20 -6.74 15.85
CA HIS A 82 -16.45 -7.94 16.66
C HIS A 82 -15.59 -7.95 17.94
N ALA A 83 -14.30 -7.65 17.82
CA ALA A 83 -13.38 -7.59 18.96
C ALA A 83 -13.74 -6.49 19.96
N LEU A 84 -14.42 -5.44 19.51
CA LEU A 84 -14.92 -4.33 20.33
C LEU A 84 -16.37 -4.55 20.81
N GLU A 85 -16.88 -5.78 20.70
CA GLU A 85 -18.21 -6.20 21.17
C GLU A 85 -19.39 -5.51 20.46
N VAL A 86 -19.18 -5.02 19.23
CA VAL A 86 -20.27 -4.51 18.38
C VAL A 86 -21.05 -5.68 17.79
N ASP A 87 -22.38 -5.63 17.89
CA ASP A 87 -23.26 -6.64 17.30
C ASP A 87 -23.26 -6.52 15.76
N LEU A 88 -22.50 -7.40 15.10
CA LEU A 88 -22.37 -7.43 13.65
C LEU A 88 -23.70 -7.65 12.92
N LYS A 89 -24.75 -8.17 13.57
CA LYS A 89 -26.08 -8.29 12.95
C LYS A 89 -26.72 -6.95 12.65
N GLN A 90 -26.26 -5.89 13.32
CA GLN A 90 -26.73 -4.51 13.13
C GLN A 90 -25.86 -3.74 12.11
N VAL A 91 -24.71 -4.30 11.72
CA VAL A 91 -23.79 -3.70 10.76
C VAL A 91 -24.13 -4.18 9.36
N ASN A 92 -24.30 -3.25 8.43
CA ASN A 92 -24.57 -3.56 7.03
C ASN A 92 -23.55 -2.92 6.08
N LYS A 93 -23.57 -3.38 4.83
CA LYS A 93 -22.63 -2.92 3.80
C LYS A 93 -22.77 -1.43 3.48
N ALA A 94 -23.94 -0.81 3.65
CA ALA A 94 -24.11 0.62 3.41
C ALA A 94 -23.37 1.45 4.47
N GLN A 95 -23.46 1.06 5.74
CA GLN A 95 -22.69 1.69 6.83
C GLN A 95 -21.18 1.55 6.63
N LEU A 96 -20.70 0.37 6.23
CA LEU A 96 -19.27 0.16 5.95
C LEU A 96 -18.77 1.04 4.79
N ASN A 97 -19.59 1.22 3.74
CA ASN A 97 -19.26 2.13 2.64
C ASN A 97 -19.25 3.59 3.09
N GLU A 98 -20.24 4.02 3.87
CA GLU A 98 -20.29 5.39 4.41
C GLU A 98 -19.08 5.68 5.30
N PHE A 99 -18.75 4.74 6.20
CA PHE A 99 -17.54 4.84 7.02
C PHE A 99 -16.29 4.95 6.16
N TYR A 100 -16.16 4.11 5.13
CA TYR A 100 -15.03 4.14 4.22
C TYR A 100 -14.90 5.49 3.51
N GLN A 101 -16.00 6.08 3.05
CA GLN A 101 -15.97 7.40 2.42
C GLN A 101 -15.47 8.47 3.40
N LYS A 102 -15.98 8.50 4.64
CA LYS A 102 -15.50 9.43 5.68
C LYS A 102 -14.02 9.20 6.01
N SER A 103 -13.59 7.95 6.06
CA SER A 103 -12.18 7.60 6.29
C SER A 103 -11.28 7.99 5.11
N GLU A 104 -11.77 7.91 3.88
CA GLU A 104 -11.09 8.39 2.67
C GLU A 104 -10.95 9.91 2.70
N ASP A 105 -12.01 10.65 3.03
CA ASP A 105 -11.96 12.10 3.16
C ASP A 105 -10.99 12.52 4.26
N LEU A 106 -11.02 11.83 5.41
CA LEU A 106 -10.07 12.04 6.50
C LEU A 106 -8.63 11.79 6.03
N PHE A 107 -8.41 10.73 5.26
CA PHE A 107 -7.10 10.40 4.69
C PHE A 107 -6.59 11.47 3.73
N LEU A 108 -7.45 12.03 2.88
CA LEU A 108 -7.10 13.09 1.94
C LEU A 108 -6.93 14.47 2.61
N ASN A 109 -7.52 14.67 3.79
CA ASN A 109 -7.27 15.86 4.63
C ASN A 109 -5.95 15.73 5.41
N TYR A 110 -5.68 14.55 5.96
CA TYR A 110 -4.42 14.21 6.63
C TYR A 110 -3.53 13.39 5.69
N LYS A 111 -3.16 14.00 4.56
CA LYS A 111 -2.43 13.35 3.48
C LYS A 111 -1.12 12.73 3.95
N PRO A 112 -0.71 11.58 3.41
CA PRO A 112 0.64 11.05 3.59
C PRO A 112 1.73 12.08 3.25
N VAL A 113 2.87 11.90 3.91
CA VAL A 113 4.08 12.68 3.63
C VAL A 113 4.95 11.89 2.66
N VAL A 114 5.35 12.49 1.54
CA VAL A 114 6.38 11.92 0.65
C VAL A 114 7.73 11.94 1.38
N ILE A 115 8.34 10.78 1.54
CA ILE A 115 9.60 10.60 2.29
C ILE A 115 10.80 10.28 1.39
N PHE A 116 10.53 9.94 0.14
CA PHE A 116 11.57 9.71 -0.85
C PHE A 116 12.10 11.06 -1.36
N GLU A 117 13.34 11.41 -1.01
CA GLU A 117 13.93 12.68 -1.43
C GLU A 117 14.15 12.72 -2.95
N ASN A 118 13.84 13.86 -3.56
CA ASN A 118 13.98 14.07 -4.99
C ASN A 118 13.21 13.04 -5.85
N LEU A 119 12.08 12.53 -5.35
CA LEU A 119 11.27 11.53 -6.05
C LEU A 119 10.92 11.93 -7.49
N HIS A 120 10.45 13.18 -7.68
CA HIS A 120 10.17 13.72 -9.02
C HIS A 120 11.39 13.65 -9.94
N LYS A 121 12.56 14.06 -9.45
CA LYS A 121 13.80 14.04 -10.22
C LYS A 121 14.19 12.61 -10.60
N LEU A 122 14.09 11.65 -9.68
CA LEU A 122 14.35 10.24 -9.98
C LEU A 122 13.39 9.73 -11.06
N PHE A 123 12.10 10.03 -10.94
CA PHE A 123 11.10 9.61 -11.92
C PHE A 123 11.35 10.28 -13.29
N ASP A 124 11.69 11.57 -13.33
CA ASP A 124 12.11 12.26 -14.55
C ASP A 124 13.34 11.58 -15.19
N GLU A 125 14.36 11.23 -14.41
CA GLU A 125 15.58 10.55 -14.88
C GLU A 125 15.29 9.16 -15.46
N ILE A 126 14.37 8.41 -14.84
CA ILE A 126 13.91 7.11 -15.36
C ILE A 126 13.13 7.31 -16.68
N LYS A 127 12.12 8.19 -16.68
CA LYS A 127 11.24 8.38 -17.84
C LYS A 127 11.96 9.01 -19.03
N SER A 128 12.90 9.93 -18.81
CA SER A 128 13.71 10.53 -19.89
C SER A 128 14.60 9.53 -20.63
N GLN A 129 14.92 8.39 -20.02
CA GLN A 129 15.62 7.28 -20.65
C GLN A 129 14.68 6.29 -21.38
N GLY A 130 13.39 6.61 -21.51
CA GLY A 130 12.39 5.76 -22.14
C GLY A 130 11.98 4.53 -21.30
N LYS A 131 12.31 4.54 -20.01
CA LYS A 131 12.03 3.44 -19.08
C LYS A 131 10.64 3.61 -18.46
N THR A 132 10.16 2.57 -17.78
CA THR A 132 8.78 2.52 -17.25
C THR A 132 8.76 2.34 -15.74
N ILE A 133 7.69 2.82 -15.13
CA ILE A 133 7.47 2.83 -13.67
C ILE A 133 6.10 2.26 -13.38
N ASN A 134 5.99 1.39 -12.38
CA ASN A 134 4.70 1.02 -11.81
C ASN A 134 4.67 1.17 -10.29
N ILE A 135 3.46 1.28 -9.74
CA ILE A 135 3.22 1.07 -8.31
C ILE A 135 2.74 -0.35 -8.08
N LEU A 136 3.30 -1.02 -7.07
CA LEU A 136 2.89 -2.34 -6.59
C LEU A 136 2.79 -2.29 -5.06
N SER A 137 1.58 -2.13 -4.52
CA SER A 137 1.37 -1.90 -3.08
C SER A 137 0.38 -2.90 -2.48
N ASN A 138 0.76 -3.47 -1.34
CA ASN A 138 -0.20 -4.11 -0.46
C ASN A 138 -1.11 -3.03 0.14
N THR A 139 -2.39 -3.35 0.33
CA THR A 139 -3.41 -2.46 0.87
C THR A 139 -4.06 -3.06 2.11
N GLY A 140 -4.64 -2.19 2.95
CA GLY A 140 -5.36 -2.58 4.16
C GLY A 140 -6.53 -1.64 4.38
N PHE A 141 -6.40 -0.71 5.33
CA PHE A 141 -7.45 0.28 5.60
C PHE A 141 -7.71 1.27 4.47
N ILE A 142 -6.72 1.52 3.62
CA ILE A 142 -6.84 2.44 2.49
C ILE A 142 -6.70 1.64 1.20
N LYS A 143 -7.74 1.70 0.35
CA LYS A 143 -7.81 0.97 -0.92
C LYS A 143 -6.97 1.63 -2.01
N GLY A 144 -6.60 0.85 -3.02
CA GLY A 144 -5.83 1.34 -4.18
C GLY A 144 -6.47 2.55 -4.86
N LYS A 145 -7.80 2.58 -4.97
CA LYS A 145 -8.53 3.74 -5.54
C LYS A 145 -8.24 5.07 -4.83
N THR A 146 -8.07 5.02 -3.51
CA THR A 146 -7.78 6.20 -2.69
C THR A 146 -6.31 6.60 -2.82
N MET A 147 -5.41 5.61 -2.92
CA MET A 147 -3.98 5.87 -3.19
C MET A 147 -3.77 6.57 -4.53
N ARG A 148 -4.49 6.18 -5.59
CA ARG A 148 -4.44 6.91 -6.87
C ARG A 148 -4.87 8.35 -6.76
N LYS A 149 -5.98 8.64 -6.06
CA LYS A 149 -6.42 10.03 -5.82
C LYS A 149 -5.32 10.87 -5.16
N PHE A 150 -4.64 10.30 -4.18
CA PHE A 150 -3.51 10.94 -3.53
C PHE A 150 -2.34 11.17 -4.51
N LEU A 151 -1.90 10.14 -5.26
CA LEU A 151 -0.79 10.27 -6.22
C LEU A 151 -1.06 11.27 -7.34
N ILE A 152 -2.32 11.39 -7.80
CA ILE A 152 -2.74 12.43 -8.73
C ILE A 152 -2.60 13.81 -8.09
N GLY A 153 -3.09 13.96 -6.85
CA GLY A 153 -3.01 15.22 -6.10
C GLY A 153 -1.57 15.69 -5.81
N GLU A 154 -0.62 14.75 -5.72
CA GLU A 154 0.81 15.03 -5.55
C GLU A 154 1.57 15.13 -6.88
N ASN A 155 0.89 15.12 -8.03
CA ASN A 155 1.49 15.13 -9.37
C ASN A 155 2.51 13.99 -9.61
N LEU A 156 2.34 12.85 -8.96
CA LEU A 156 3.18 11.66 -9.15
C LEU A 156 2.59 10.68 -10.16
N ASP A 157 1.26 10.67 -10.31
CA ASP A 157 0.53 9.78 -11.22
C ASP A 157 0.98 9.89 -12.68
N GLN A 158 1.37 11.10 -13.12
CA GLN A 158 1.86 11.36 -14.48
C GLN A 158 3.10 10.54 -14.89
N TYR A 159 3.86 10.03 -13.92
CA TYR A 159 5.06 9.21 -14.16
C TYR A 159 4.74 7.71 -14.26
N ILE A 160 3.62 7.29 -13.71
CA ILE A 160 3.31 5.90 -13.42
C ILE A 160 2.60 5.31 -14.65
N ASP A 161 3.18 4.27 -15.25
CA ASP A 161 2.62 3.63 -16.43
C ASP A 161 1.41 2.75 -16.09
N PHE A 162 1.40 2.15 -14.89
CA PHE A 162 0.26 1.40 -14.35
C PHE A 162 0.39 1.18 -12.83
N HIS A 163 -0.72 0.83 -12.19
CA HIS A 163 -0.77 0.54 -10.76
C HIS A 163 -1.31 -0.86 -10.50
N ILE A 164 -0.77 -1.51 -9.48
CA ILE A 164 -1.26 -2.78 -8.94
C ILE A 164 -1.43 -2.61 -7.44
N TYR A 165 -2.65 -2.84 -6.95
CA TYR A 165 -2.99 -2.81 -5.53
C TYR A 165 -3.61 -4.13 -5.12
N SER A 166 -3.23 -4.64 -3.94
CA SER A 166 -3.63 -5.99 -3.53
C SER A 166 -5.14 -6.16 -3.36
N ASP A 167 -5.89 -5.09 -2.99
CA ASP A 167 -7.35 -5.13 -2.88
C ASP A 167 -8.06 -5.33 -4.22
N GLU A 168 -7.44 -4.94 -5.33
CA GLU A 168 -8.08 -4.95 -6.65
C GLU A 168 -7.90 -6.27 -7.40
N ILE A 169 -6.84 -7.01 -7.07
CA ILE A 169 -6.53 -8.32 -7.65
C ILE A 169 -6.64 -9.47 -6.63
N ASN A 170 -7.01 -9.14 -5.39
CA ASN A 170 -7.14 -10.07 -4.26
C ASN A 170 -5.88 -10.90 -4.00
N CYS A 171 -4.71 -10.28 -4.14
CA CYS A 171 -3.41 -10.93 -4.03
C CYS A 171 -2.37 -9.92 -3.56
N SER A 172 -1.52 -10.29 -2.60
CA SER A 172 -0.54 -9.40 -1.98
C SER A 172 0.88 -9.95 -2.10
N LYS A 173 1.87 -9.06 -2.04
CA LYS A 173 3.27 -9.43 -1.86
C LYS A 173 3.43 -10.17 -0.52
N PRO A 174 4.23 -11.26 -0.43
CA PRO A 174 5.20 -11.74 -1.42
C PRO A 174 4.67 -12.78 -2.44
N ASP A 175 3.36 -12.97 -2.62
CA ASP A 175 2.85 -14.00 -3.55
C ASP A 175 3.38 -13.77 -4.97
N PRO A 176 3.96 -14.78 -5.63
CA PRO A 176 4.53 -14.65 -6.98
C PRO A 176 3.50 -14.16 -8.02
N LYS A 177 2.20 -14.40 -7.82
CA LYS A 177 1.15 -13.94 -8.75
C LYS A 177 1.10 -12.42 -8.85
N ILE A 178 1.39 -11.69 -7.77
CA ILE A 178 1.35 -10.23 -7.81
C ILE A 178 2.50 -9.65 -8.65
N PHE A 179 3.66 -10.30 -8.62
CA PHE A 179 4.82 -9.93 -9.45
C PHE A 179 4.63 -10.38 -10.91
N GLN A 180 3.98 -11.53 -11.13
CA GLN A 180 3.55 -11.93 -12.46
C GLN A 180 2.62 -10.88 -13.10
N GLU A 181 1.77 -10.24 -12.31
CA GLU A 181 0.90 -9.18 -12.83
C GLU A 181 1.68 -7.95 -13.31
N VAL A 182 2.80 -7.60 -12.65
CA VAL A 182 3.72 -6.57 -13.18
C VAL A 182 4.19 -6.98 -14.57
N LYS A 183 4.63 -8.24 -14.75
CA LYS A 183 5.10 -8.74 -16.04
C LYS A 183 3.99 -8.72 -17.11
N ASN A 184 2.78 -9.10 -16.74
CA ASN A 184 1.62 -9.11 -17.65
C ASN A 184 1.27 -7.71 -18.17
N LEU A 185 1.38 -6.68 -17.32
CA LEU A 185 1.03 -5.30 -17.68
C LEU A 185 2.14 -4.54 -18.42
N LEU A 186 3.36 -5.09 -18.50
CA LEU A 186 4.43 -4.46 -19.26
C LEU A 186 4.12 -4.43 -20.77
N LYS A 187 4.43 -3.31 -21.43
CA LYS A 187 4.32 -3.23 -22.89
C LYS A 187 5.31 -4.17 -23.61
N ASN A 188 6.52 -4.32 -23.06
CA ASN A 188 7.54 -5.24 -23.57
C ASN A 188 7.44 -6.61 -22.88
N GLN A 189 6.72 -7.54 -23.50
CA GLN A 189 6.54 -8.89 -22.99
C GLN A 189 7.81 -9.74 -23.04
N ASP A 190 8.82 -9.36 -23.83
CA ASP A 190 10.10 -10.07 -23.93
C ASP A 190 11.16 -9.56 -22.92
N LEU A 191 10.83 -8.55 -22.11
CA LEU A 191 11.74 -8.00 -21.11
C LEU A 191 12.17 -9.06 -20.10
N ASP A 192 13.47 -9.29 -19.93
CA ASP A 192 13.98 -10.24 -18.93
C ASP A 192 13.56 -9.80 -17.51
N LEU A 193 13.18 -10.75 -16.65
CA LEU A 193 12.80 -10.50 -15.26
C LEU A 193 13.93 -9.78 -14.50
N HIS A 194 15.20 -10.06 -14.83
CA HIS A 194 16.35 -9.37 -14.21
C HIS A 194 16.48 -7.90 -14.61
N GLN A 195 15.80 -7.44 -15.67
CA GLN A 195 15.75 -6.03 -16.04
C GLN A 195 14.63 -5.25 -15.35
N ILE A 196 13.85 -5.92 -14.49
CA ILE A 196 12.85 -5.32 -13.63
C ILE A 196 13.45 -5.18 -12.23
N LEU A 197 13.51 -3.94 -11.74
CA LEU A 197 13.92 -3.65 -10.37
C LEU A 197 12.68 -3.36 -9.51
N HIS A 198 12.41 -4.19 -8.51
CA HIS A 198 11.44 -3.87 -7.47
C HIS A 198 12.13 -3.12 -6.31
N ILE A 199 11.55 -2.01 -5.87
CA ILE A 199 12.07 -1.17 -4.80
C ILE A 199 11.02 -1.09 -3.70
N GLY A 200 11.39 -1.49 -2.48
CA GLY A 200 10.49 -1.48 -1.34
C GLY A 200 11.21 -1.48 0.01
N ASP A 201 10.48 -1.40 1.11
CA ASP A 201 11.02 -1.32 2.46
C ASP A 201 10.91 -2.64 3.24
N ASN A 202 10.05 -3.57 2.81
CA ASN A 202 9.80 -4.82 3.51
C ASN A 202 10.76 -5.92 3.00
N PRO A 203 11.59 -6.51 3.88
CA PRO A 203 12.56 -7.54 3.50
C PRO A 203 11.92 -8.83 2.98
N ILE A 204 10.69 -9.14 3.39
CA ILE A 204 9.97 -10.35 2.99
C ILE A 204 9.08 -10.04 1.79
N ALA A 205 8.12 -9.13 1.95
CA ALA A 205 7.13 -8.82 0.93
C ALA A 205 7.78 -8.27 -0.34
N ASP A 206 8.65 -7.28 -0.22
CA ASP A 206 9.24 -6.59 -1.37
C ASP A 206 10.51 -7.28 -1.82
N TYR A 207 11.51 -7.39 -0.93
CA TYR A 207 12.84 -7.85 -1.35
C TYR A 207 12.86 -9.33 -1.67
N LYS A 208 12.54 -10.19 -0.68
CA LYS A 208 12.54 -11.64 -0.90
C LYS A 208 11.50 -12.05 -1.94
N GLY A 209 10.28 -11.52 -1.88
CA GLY A 209 9.22 -11.81 -2.85
C GLY A 209 9.64 -11.52 -4.30
N ALA A 210 10.22 -10.34 -4.55
CA ALA A 210 10.70 -9.98 -5.89
C ALA A 210 11.86 -10.88 -6.34
N LYS A 211 12.84 -11.16 -5.45
CA LYS A 211 13.98 -12.03 -5.77
C LYS A 211 13.56 -13.46 -6.08
N ASP A 212 12.63 -14.02 -5.31
CA ASP A 212 12.12 -15.39 -5.49
C ASP A 212 11.34 -15.52 -6.81
N PHE A 213 10.64 -14.47 -7.24
CA PHE A 213 9.96 -14.44 -8.54
C PHE A 213 10.93 -14.32 -9.72
N GLY A 214 12.11 -13.70 -9.51
CA GLY A 214 13.15 -13.52 -10.53
C GLY A 214 13.47 -12.07 -10.87
N PHE A 215 12.80 -11.10 -10.24
CA PHE A 215 13.16 -9.69 -10.37
C PHE A 215 14.48 -9.38 -9.68
N ASN A 216 15.12 -8.28 -10.06
CA ASN A 216 16.06 -7.61 -9.17
C ASN A 216 15.29 -6.86 -8.08
N ALA A 217 15.91 -6.69 -6.93
CA ALA A 217 15.28 -6.03 -5.79
C ALA A 217 16.25 -5.08 -5.08
N HIS A 218 15.73 -3.94 -4.67
CA HIS A 218 16.43 -2.95 -3.86
C HIS A 218 15.64 -2.70 -2.57
N LEU A 219 16.21 -3.11 -1.43
CA LEU A 219 15.62 -2.88 -0.11
C LEU A 219 16.01 -1.50 0.41
N LEU A 220 15.03 -0.63 0.63
CA LEU A 220 15.23 0.64 1.31
C LEU A 220 15.27 0.40 2.83
N THR A 221 16.38 0.79 3.45
CA THR A 221 16.50 0.75 4.91
C THR A 221 16.40 2.16 5.47
N HIS A 222 15.39 2.37 6.31
CA HIS A 222 15.25 3.62 7.04
C HIS A 222 16.25 3.62 8.20
N LYS A 223 17.14 4.61 8.24
CA LYS A 223 17.84 4.92 9.50
C LYS A 223 16.78 5.44 10.47
N ILE A 224 16.42 4.60 11.43
CA ILE A 224 15.60 4.97 12.60
C ILE A 224 16.33 6.06 13.38
#